data_AF-A0A2H5Z3T4-F1
#
_entry.id   AF-A0A2H5Z3T4-F1
#
_cell.length_a   1.000
_cell.length_b   1.000
_cell.length_c   1.000
_cell.angle_alpha   90.00
_cell.angle_beta   90.00
_cell.angle_gamma   90.00
#
_symmetry.space_group_name_H-M   'P 1'
#
loop_
_entity.id
_entity.type
_entity.pdbx_description
1 polymer ?
#
loop_
_entity_poly.entity_id
_entity_poly.type
_entity_poly.pdbx_seq_one_letter_code
_entity_poly.pdbx_strand_id
1 'polypeptide(L)'
;MIDQELSARLRQRSRQSGIWLGLAMGLAIFIALAGFIWLYGRLAPVFSDFVSRLPEATPTSVVTPEATPVAAVRAASSPTPVVTPQPSPTPAWQATHRVAQGSQVNFRSGPGTQYQVVAVLEPGTELRFLGEQEQVGNATWLHLELPDGRDGWIRTVDLELIRR
;
A
#
# COMPACT_ATOMS: atom_id res chain seq x y z
N MET A 1 -29.36 54.75 -45.71
CA MET A 1 -30.06 53.44 -45.74
C MET A 1 -29.10 52.25 -45.78
N ILE A 2 -27.93 52.35 -46.43
CA ILE A 2 -26.97 51.25 -46.60
C ILE A 2 -26.30 50.81 -45.27
N ASP A 3 -26.05 51.74 -44.33
CA ASP A 3 -25.43 51.43 -43.04
C ASP A 3 -26.30 50.58 -42.09
N GLN A 4 -27.62 50.67 -42.22
CA GLN A 4 -28.53 49.86 -41.41
C GLN A 4 -28.55 48.39 -41.87
N GLU A 5 -28.44 48.14 -43.17
CA GLU A 5 -28.34 46.78 -43.71
C GLU A 5 -27.00 46.12 -43.32
N LEU A 6 -25.89 46.85 -43.42
CA LEU A 6 -24.57 46.34 -43.08
C LEU A 6 -24.46 46.00 -41.58
N SER A 7 -24.99 46.87 -40.72
CA SER A 7 -24.98 46.65 -39.27
C SER A 7 -25.94 45.54 -38.83
N ALA A 8 -27.03 45.29 -39.56
CA ALA A 8 -27.90 44.12 -39.34
C ALA A 8 -27.18 42.81 -39.73
N ARG A 9 -26.48 42.79 -40.87
CA ARG A 9 -25.75 41.61 -41.35
C ARG A 9 -24.55 41.23 -40.46
N LEU A 10 -23.84 42.21 -39.91
CA LEU A 10 -22.75 41.96 -38.95
C LEU A 10 -23.25 41.35 -37.64
N ARG A 11 -24.41 41.82 -37.13
CA ARG A 11 -25.04 41.25 -35.93
C ARG A 11 -25.62 39.86 -36.16
N GLN A 12 -26.09 39.56 -37.38
CA GLN A 12 -26.58 38.24 -37.74
C GLN A 12 -25.45 37.20 -37.82
N ARG A 13 -24.30 37.57 -38.42
CA ARG A 13 -23.10 36.70 -38.47
C ARG A 13 -22.49 36.43 -37.10
N SER A 14 -22.36 37.43 -36.23
CA SER A 14 -21.73 37.21 -34.91
C SER A 14 -22.53 36.26 -34.01
N ARG A 15 -23.86 36.32 -34.07
CA ARG A 15 -24.76 35.41 -33.34
C ARG A 15 -24.72 33.98 -33.86
N GLN A 16 -24.66 33.81 -35.18
CA GLN A 16 -24.51 32.48 -35.78
C GLN A 16 -23.16 31.83 -35.40
N SER A 17 -22.06 32.59 -35.42
CA SER A 17 -20.73 32.06 -35.06
C SER A 17 -20.64 31.66 -33.58
N GLY A 18 -21.24 32.42 -32.67
CA GLY A 18 -21.21 32.12 -31.23
C GLY A 18 -21.98 30.85 -30.86
N ILE A 19 -23.12 30.59 -31.52
CA ILE A 19 -23.92 29.38 -31.29
C ILE A 19 -23.18 28.14 -31.80
N TRP A 20 -22.58 28.20 -33.00
CA TRP A 20 -21.82 27.09 -33.56
C TRP A 20 -20.57 26.76 -32.72
N LEU A 21 -19.88 27.77 -32.18
CA LEU A 21 -18.74 27.57 -31.30
C LEU A 21 -19.14 26.94 -29.96
N GLY A 22 -20.25 27.41 -29.36
CA GLY A 22 -20.77 26.85 -28.12
C GLY A 22 -21.23 25.39 -28.27
N LEU A 23 -21.89 25.07 -29.40
CA LEU A 23 -22.35 23.72 -29.70
C LEU A 23 -21.18 22.76 -29.95
N ALA A 24 -20.13 23.21 -30.66
CA ALA A 24 -18.91 22.43 -30.85
C ALA A 24 -18.18 22.16 -29.53
N MET A 25 -18.07 23.16 -28.65
CA MET A 25 -17.43 23.00 -27.34
C MET A 25 -18.24 22.09 -26.41
N GLY A 26 -19.57 22.23 -26.39
CA GLY A 26 -20.46 21.35 -25.64
C GLY A 26 -20.40 19.90 -26.11
N LEU A 27 -20.37 19.68 -27.43
CA LEU A 27 -20.24 18.34 -28.02
C LEU A 27 -18.90 17.69 -27.65
N ALA A 28 -17.79 18.44 -27.68
CA ALA A 28 -16.48 17.94 -27.28
C ALA A 28 -16.44 17.53 -25.81
N ILE A 29 -17.01 18.34 -24.91
CA ILE A 29 -17.11 18.01 -23.47
C ILE A 29 -17.97 16.76 -23.28
N PHE A 30 -19.10 16.66 -23.97
CA PHE A 30 -19.98 15.49 -23.87
C PHE A 30 -19.28 14.20 -24.33
N ILE A 31 -18.56 14.24 -25.46
CA ILE A 31 -17.81 13.09 -25.95
C ILE A 31 -16.72 12.68 -24.96
N ALA A 32 -15.99 13.65 -24.39
CA ALA A 32 -14.95 13.37 -23.40
C ALA A 32 -15.53 12.73 -22.13
N LEU A 33 -16.63 13.27 -21.59
CA LEU A 33 -17.29 12.73 -20.41
C LEU A 33 -17.92 11.36 -20.66
N ALA A 34 -18.60 11.17 -21.79
CA ALA A 34 -19.19 9.89 -22.15
C ALA A 34 -18.12 8.80 -22.38
N GLY A 35 -17.02 9.15 -23.05
CA GLY A 35 -15.88 8.25 -23.24
C GLY A 35 -15.22 7.87 -21.91
N PHE A 36 -15.06 8.85 -21.01
CA PHE A 36 -14.56 8.60 -19.65
C PHE A 36 -15.50 7.70 -18.86
N ILE A 37 -16.80 7.97 -18.82
CA ILE A 37 -17.80 7.13 -18.13
C ILE A 37 -17.78 5.70 -18.67
N TRP A 38 -17.70 5.54 -19.99
CA TRP A 38 -17.60 4.22 -20.62
C TRP A 38 -16.31 3.49 -20.24
N LEU A 39 -15.17 4.19 -20.25
CA LEU A 39 -13.88 3.66 -19.83
C LEU A 39 -13.90 3.23 -18.35
N TYR A 40 -14.50 4.03 -17.48
CA TYR A 40 -14.66 3.71 -16.05
C TYR A 40 -15.55 2.49 -15.83
N GLY A 41 -16.69 2.41 -16.52
CA GLY A 41 -17.57 1.23 -16.45
C GLY A 41 -16.89 -0.05 -16.95
N ARG A 42 -15.98 0.05 -17.93
CA ARG A 42 -15.22 -1.08 -18.47
C ARG A 42 -14.07 -1.53 -17.56
N LEU A 43 -13.47 -0.60 -16.81
CA LEU A 43 -12.40 -0.87 -15.85
C LEU A 43 -12.92 -1.43 -14.52
N ALA A 44 -14.12 -1.03 -14.09
CA ALA A 44 -14.73 -1.45 -12.83
C ALA A 44 -14.77 -2.99 -12.57
N PRO A 45 -15.17 -3.86 -13.52
CA PRO A 45 -15.23 -5.31 -13.26
C PRO A 45 -13.84 -5.95 -13.08
N VAL A 46 -12.79 -5.41 -13.72
CA VAL A 46 -11.41 -5.93 -13.58
C VAL A 46 -10.84 -5.69 -12.18
N PHE A 47 -11.35 -4.69 -11.47
CA PHE A 47 -10.91 -4.35 -10.10
C PHE A 47 -11.82 -4.94 -9.00
N SER A 48 -12.94 -5.57 -9.35
CA SER A 48 -13.88 -6.16 -8.38
C SER A 48 -13.43 -7.49 -7.79
N ASP A 49 -12.58 -8.24 -8.51
CA ASP A 49 -12.00 -9.50 -8.03
C ASP A 49 -10.92 -9.30 -6.93
N PHE A 50 -10.48 -8.05 -6.72
CA PHE A 50 -9.46 -7.69 -5.74
C PHE A 50 -10.04 -7.11 -4.44
N VAL A 51 -11.36 -7.01 -4.31
CA VAL A 51 -12.01 -6.74 -3.02
C VAL A 51 -11.97 -8.03 -2.21
N SER A 52 -11.06 -8.05 -1.25
CA SER A 52 -10.68 -9.14 -0.37
C SER A 52 -11.84 -10.04 0.05
N ARG A 53 -11.68 -11.34 -0.21
CA ARG A 53 -12.21 -12.33 0.73
C ARG A 53 -11.57 -12.02 2.08
N LEU A 54 -12.36 -11.50 3.02
CA LEU A 54 -11.98 -11.52 4.42
C LEU A 54 -11.63 -12.99 4.74
N PRO A 55 -10.44 -13.30 5.30
CA PRO A 55 -10.28 -14.59 5.95
C PRO A 55 -11.35 -14.63 7.05
N GLU A 56 -12.30 -15.54 6.90
CA GLU A 56 -13.26 -15.84 7.95
C GLU A 56 -12.44 -16.22 9.17
N ALA A 57 -12.44 -15.35 10.18
CA ALA A 57 -11.72 -15.55 11.42
C ALA A 57 -12.32 -16.79 12.08
N THR A 58 -11.72 -17.95 11.84
CA THR A 58 -11.99 -19.18 12.56
C THR A 58 -11.78 -18.87 14.04
N PRO A 59 -12.81 -18.92 14.90
CA PRO A 59 -12.62 -18.64 16.31
C PRO A 59 -11.74 -19.73 16.93
N THR A 60 -10.65 -19.26 17.52
CA THR A 60 -9.98 -19.75 18.73
C THR A 60 -10.51 -21.07 19.31
N SER A 61 -9.71 -22.14 19.21
CA SER A 61 -9.70 -23.18 20.25
C SER A 61 -8.51 -22.91 21.18
N VAL A 62 -8.85 -22.35 22.33
CA VAL A 62 -8.02 -22.26 23.53
C VAL A 62 -7.61 -23.68 23.92
N VAL A 63 -6.32 -23.98 24.00
CA VAL A 63 -5.84 -25.16 24.73
C VAL A 63 -5.25 -24.66 26.05
N THR A 64 -6.06 -24.79 27.08
CA THR A 64 -5.74 -24.68 28.51
C THR A 64 -4.59 -25.61 28.89
N PRO A 65 -3.54 -25.15 29.60
CA PRO A 65 -2.54 -26.04 30.17
C PRO A 65 -2.92 -26.37 31.62
N GLU A 66 -3.49 -27.54 31.90
CA GLU A 66 -3.55 -28.05 33.29
C GLU A 66 -3.73 -29.57 33.39
N ALA A 67 -2.69 -30.26 33.86
CA ALA A 67 -2.71 -31.43 34.77
C ALA A 67 -1.24 -31.88 34.98
N THR A 68 -0.60 -31.48 36.08
CA THR A 68 -0.32 -32.27 37.31
C THR A 68 0.78 -33.35 37.14
N PRO A 69 1.80 -33.39 38.03
CA PRO A 69 3.03 -34.15 37.85
C PRO A 69 2.88 -35.62 38.29
N VAL A 70 3.58 -36.54 37.62
CA VAL A 70 3.80 -37.90 38.13
C VAL A 70 5.27 -38.26 37.98
N ALA A 71 5.88 -38.56 39.12
CA ALA A 71 7.26 -38.97 39.26
C ALA A 71 7.50 -40.41 38.80
N ALA A 72 8.77 -40.63 38.39
CA ALA A 72 9.55 -41.85 38.50
C ALA A 72 9.25 -43.03 37.55
N VAL A 73 10.21 -43.33 36.66
CA VAL A 73 11.04 -44.54 36.76
C VAL A 73 12.46 -44.23 36.23
N ARG A 74 13.48 -44.63 37.01
CA ARG A 74 14.92 -44.63 36.70
C ARG A 74 15.31 -45.82 35.81
N ALA A 75 16.50 -45.70 35.22
CA ALA A 75 17.37 -46.72 34.59
C ALA A 75 17.29 -46.72 33.04
N ALA A 76 18.37 -46.71 32.26
CA ALA A 76 19.81 -46.78 32.51
C ALA A 76 20.58 -46.31 31.26
N SER A 77 21.70 -45.62 31.50
CA SER A 77 22.98 -45.59 30.76
C SER A 77 23.00 -45.72 29.22
N SER A 78 23.30 -44.59 28.56
CA SER A 78 24.34 -44.53 27.52
C SER A 78 24.92 -43.11 27.49
N PRO A 79 26.23 -42.88 27.71
CA PRO A 79 26.80 -41.55 27.57
C PRO A 79 26.92 -41.21 26.08
N THR A 80 25.85 -40.71 25.48
CA THR A 80 25.95 -39.96 24.23
C THR A 80 26.74 -38.68 24.54
N PRO A 81 27.80 -38.34 23.79
CA PRO A 81 28.53 -37.10 24.04
C PRO A 81 27.54 -35.94 23.95
N VAL A 82 27.42 -35.20 25.05
CA VAL A 82 26.70 -33.94 25.11
C VAL A 82 27.48 -32.99 24.21
N VAL A 83 27.04 -32.86 22.96
CA VAL A 83 27.42 -31.72 22.13
C VAL A 83 26.78 -30.51 22.80
N THR A 84 27.57 -29.76 23.55
CA THR A 84 27.22 -28.41 23.98
C THR A 84 26.66 -27.70 22.75
N PRO A 85 25.41 -27.20 22.75
CA PRO A 85 24.93 -26.41 21.63
C PRO A 85 25.84 -25.19 21.55
N GLN A 86 26.74 -25.21 20.57
CA GLN A 86 27.51 -24.04 20.19
C GLN A 86 26.49 -22.94 19.93
N PRO A 87 26.62 -21.74 20.55
CA PRO A 87 25.67 -20.67 20.31
C PRO A 87 25.63 -20.43 18.81
N SER A 88 24.50 -20.75 18.19
CA SER A 88 24.27 -20.41 16.79
C SER A 88 24.40 -18.89 16.74
N PRO A 89 25.26 -18.32 15.88
CA PRO A 89 25.39 -16.87 15.79
C PRO A 89 24.00 -16.32 15.52
N THR A 90 23.47 -15.54 16.47
CA THR A 90 22.23 -14.80 16.25
C THR A 90 22.46 -13.94 15.00
N PRO A 91 21.65 -14.06 13.95
CA PRO A 91 21.87 -13.30 12.73
C PRO A 91 21.92 -11.82 13.10
N ALA A 92 23.09 -11.20 12.89
CA ALA A 92 23.28 -9.80 13.14
C ALA A 92 22.25 -9.01 12.32
N TRP A 93 21.64 -8.00 12.95
CA TRP A 93 20.72 -7.13 12.26
C TRP A 93 21.44 -6.46 11.08
N GLN A 94 20.84 -6.54 9.89
CA GLN A 94 21.40 -5.98 8.66
C GLN A 94 20.36 -5.12 7.97
N ALA A 95 20.66 -3.82 7.88
CA ALA A 95 19.86 -2.89 7.12
C ALA A 95 19.79 -3.32 5.65
N THR A 96 18.56 -3.35 5.12
CA THR A 96 18.28 -3.65 3.71
C THR A 96 17.76 -2.40 2.99
N HIS A 97 17.00 -1.58 3.70
CA HIS A 97 16.38 -0.37 3.20
C HIS A 97 16.69 0.80 4.13
N ARG A 98 16.50 2.01 3.63
CA ARG A 98 16.46 3.22 4.44
C ARG A 98 15.29 4.09 4.02
N VAL A 99 14.82 4.93 4.93
CA VAL A 99 13.82 5.94 4.61
C VAL A 99 14.42 6.94 3.61
N ALA A 100 13.68 7.23 2.54
CA ALA A 100 14.11 8.16 1.50
C ALA A 100 14.37 9.57 2.06
N GLN A 101 15.24 10.33 1.38
CA GLN A 101 15.56 11.69 1.80
C GLN A 101 14.39 12.66 1.60
N GLY A 102 14.21 13.62 2.52
CA GLY A 102 13.37 14.80 2.32
C GLY A 102 12.22 14.99 3.31
N SER A 103 11.54 13.94 3.77
CA SER A 103 10.43 14.09 4.72
C SER A 103 10.33 12.90 5.67
N GLN A 104 9.80 13.17 6.87
CA GLN A 104 9.48 12.13 7.83
C GLN A 104 8.37 11.23 7.28
N VAL A 105 8.46 9.93 7.59
CA VAL A 105 7.54 8.91 7.07
C VAL A 105 6.88 8.16 8.22
N ASN A 106 5.59 7.85 8.06
CA ASN A 106 4.83 7.11 9.04
C ASN A 106 5.10 5.60 8.92
N PHE A 107 5.50 5.00 10.03
CA PHE A 107 5.64 3.57 10.22
C PHE A 107 4.36 3.03 10.87
N ARG A 108 3.67 2.10 10.22
CA ARG A 108 2.30 1.71 10.57
C ARG A 108 2.22 0.26 11.01
N SER A 109 1.18 -0.08 11.77
CA SER A 109 1.00 -1.47 12.25
C SER A 109 0.51 -2.44 11.17
N GLY A 110 0.14 -1.94 9.99
CA GLY A 110 -0.39 -2.76 8.91
C GLY A 110 -0.28 -2.06 7.55
N PRO A 111 -0.49 -2.81 6.46
CA PRO A 111 -0.35 -2.30 5.10
C PRO A 111 -1.54 -1.41 4.72
N GLY A 112 -1.37 -0.10 4.88
CA GLY A 112 -2.41 0.86 4.50
C GLY A 112 -2.48 2.08 5.41
N THR A 113 -3.16 3.12 4.94
CA THR A 113 -3.31 4.39 5.68
C THR A 113 -4.38 4.32 6.76
N GLN A 114 -5.23 3.30 6.75
CA GLN A 114 -6.22 3.02 7.79
C GLN A 114 -5.62 2.44 9.08
N TYR A 115 -4.43 1.82 9.01
CA TYR A 115 -3.76 1.25 10.17
C TYR A 115 -3.11 2.34 11.03
N GLN A 116 -3.05 2.13 12.33
CA GLN A 116 -2.45 3.07 13.28
C GLN A 116 -0.96 3.31 12.99
N VAL A 117 -0.50 4.54 13.26
CA VAL A 117 0.91 4.91 13.17
C VAL A 117 1.61 4.46 14.45
N VAL A 118 2.57 3.55 14.32
CA VAL A 118 3.39 3.00 15.41
C VAL A 118 4.57 3.93 15.72
N ALA A 119 5.15 4.54 14.69
CA ALA A 119 6.23 5.49 14.82
C ALA A 119 6.27 6.45 13.62
N VAL A 120 6.97 7.56 13.78
CA VAL A 120 7.35 8.45 12.68
C VAL A 120 8.86 8.36 12.53
N LEU A 121 9.34 8.02 11.34
CA LEU A 121 10.75 7.78 11.06
C LEU A 121 11.35 8.98 10.35
N GLU A 122 12.58 9.32 10.74
CA GLU A 122 13.35 10.37 10.09
C GLU A 122 13.97 9.90 8.77
N PRO A 123 14.21 10.80 7.81
CA PRO A 123 14.95 10.48 6.60
C PRO A 123 16.28 9.79 6.89
N GLY A 124 16.62 8.75 6.12
CA GLY A 124 17.84 7.98 6.32
C GLY A 124 17.78 6.92 7.42
N THR A 125 16.68 6.80 8.17
CA THR A 125 16.50 5.71 9.14
C THR A 125 16.63 4.36 8.44
N GLU A 126 17.54 3.52 8.94
CA GLU A 126 17.79 2.19 8.38
C GLU A 126 16.80 1.15 8.90
N LEU A 127 16.39 0.26 8.01
CA LEU A 127 15.34 -0.72 8.23
C LEU A 127 15.74 -2.05 7.61
N ARG A 128 15.40 -3.15 8.30
CA ARG A 128 15.59 -4.51 7.80
C ARG A 128 14.31 -5.02 7.18
N PHE A 129 14.35 -5.49 5.94
CA PHE A 129 13.18 -6.07 5.30
C PHE A 129 12.91 -7.47 5.84
N LEU A 130 11.66 -7.75 6.24
CA LEU A 130 11.27 -9.03 6.82
C LEU A 130 10.78 -10.05 5.78
N GLY A 131 10.64 -9.65 4.51
CA GLY A 131 10.23 -10.55 3.43
C GLY A 131 8.76 -10.46 3.06
N GLU A 132 7.95 -9.72 3.81
CA GLU A 132 6.52 -9.56 3.54
C GLU A 132 6.22 -8.26 2.79
N GLN A 133 5.44 -8.38 1.72
CA GLN A 133 5.02 -7.27 0.88
C GLN A 133 3.53 -7.40 0.59
N GLU A 134 2.80 -6.30 0.71
CA GLU A 134 1.37 -6.27 0.43
C GLU A 134 1.01 -5.06 -0.45
N GLN A 135 0.19 -5.30 -1.46
CA GLN A 135 -0.33 -4.26 -2.35
C GLN A 135 -1.72 -3.85 -1.87
N VAL A 136 -1.87 -2.59 -1.46
CA VAL A 136 -3.16 -2.05 -0.99
C VAL A 136 -3.52 -0.81 -1.80
N GLY A 137 -4.55 -0.94 -2.63
CA GLY A 137 -4.93 0.08 -3.60
C GLY A 137 -3.81 0.29 -4.64
N ASN A 138 -3.31 1.53 -4.74
CA ASN A 138 -2.22 1.90 -5.64
C ASN A 138 -0.84 2.00 -4.95
N ALA A 139 -0.74 1.56 -3.70
CA ALA A 139 0.50 1.63 -2.92
C ALA A 139 0.99 0.23 -2.54
N THR A 140 2.29 0.03 -2.69
CA THR A 140 2.98 -1.16 -2.21
C THR A 140 3.55 -0.92 -0.84
N TRP A 141 3.25 -1.81 0.10
CA TRP A 141 3.72 -1.77 1.48
C TRP A 141 4.72 -2.89 1.71
N LEU A 142 5.78 -2.59 2.43
CA LEU A 142 6.80 -3.54 2.87
C LEU A 142 6.74 -3.65 4.38
N HIS A 143 6.88 -4.86 4.89
CA HIS A 143 7.06 -5.14 6.31
C HIS A 143 8.55 -5.09 6.65
N LEU A 144 8.92 -4.17 7.53
CA LEU A 144 10.29 -3.98 7.96
C LEU A 144 10.39 -3.93 9.48
N GLU A 145 11.61 -4.14 9.95
CA GLU A 145 11.99 -4.07 11.34
C GLU A 145 13.00 -2.94 11.56
N LEU A 146 12.78 -2.17 12.62
CA LEU A 146 13.70 -1.16 13.12
C LEU A 146 14.89 -1.82 13.85
N PRO A 147 15.98 -1.08 14.07
CA PRO A 147 17.11 -1.54 14.89
C PRO A 147 16.73 -1.88 16.34
N ASP A 148 15.62 -1.32 16.85
CA ASP A 148 15.12 -1.56 18.20
C ASP A 148 14.22 -2.81 18.31
N GLY A 149 14.02 -3.53 17.20
CA GLY A 149 13.22 -4.74 17.12
C GLY A 149 11.73 -4.52 16.91
N ARG A 150 11.26 -3.27 16.78
CA ARG A 150 9.86 -3.00 16.40
C ARG A 150 9.68 -3.24 14.91
N ASP A 151 8.60 -3.94 14.55
CA ASP A 151 8.22 -4.18 13.18
C ASP A 151 6.97 -3.38 12.77
N GLY A 152 6.77 -3.27 11.46
CA GLY A 152 5.69 -2.48 10.90
C GLY A 152 5.85 -2.24 9.41
N TRP A 153 4.91 -1.47 8.88
CA TRP A 153 4.67 -1.33 7.46
C TRP A 153 4.92 0.09 7.01
N ILE A 154 5.60 0.21 5.87
CA ILE A 154 5.89 1.48 5.21
C ILE A 154 5.71 1.30 3.70
N ARG A 155 5.43 2.37 2.97
CA ARG A 155 5.27 2.27 1.52
C ARG A 155 6.63 2.15 0.85
N THR A 156 6.71 1.30 -0.18
CA THR A 156 7.93 1.11 -0.97
C THR A 156 8.42 2.41 -1.61
N VAL A 157 7.51 3.32 -2.00
CA VAL A 157 7.86 4.62 -2.59
C VAL A 157 8.57 5.57 -1.61
N ASP A 158 8.41 5.33 -0.30
CA ASP A 158 9.04 6.13 0.76
C ASP A 158 10.39 5.51 1.19
N LEU A 159 10.83 4.44 0.53
CA LEU A 159 12.04 3.69 0.85
C LEU A 159 13.06 3.74 -0.29
N GLU A 160 14.32 3.76 0.10
CA GLU A 160 15.46 3.52 -0.78
C GLU A 160 16.12 2.19 -0.41
N LEU A 161 16.44 1.38 -1.42
CA LEU A 161 17.23 0.17 -1.23
C LEU A 161 18.69 0.55 -0.94
N ILE A 162 19.27 -0.02 0.13
CA ILE A 162 20.70 0.15 0.41
C ILE A 162 21.46 -0.74 -0.57
N ARG A 163 22.03 -0.14 -1.62
CA ARG A 163 22.98 -0.84 -2.49
C ARG A 163 24.35 -0.89 -1.81
N ARG A 164 24.88 -2.11 -1.63
CA ARG A 164 26.27 -2.36 -1.23
C ARG A 164 27.19 -2.42 -2.44
#